data_AF-A0AAV8UM97-F1
#
_entry.id   AF-A0AAV8UM97-F1
#
_cell.length_a   1.000
_cell.length_b   1.000
_cell.length_c   1.000
_cell.angle_alpha   90.00
_cell.angle_beta   90.00
_cell.angle_gamma   90.00
#
_symmetry.space_group_name_H-M   'P 1'
#
loop_
_entity.id
_entity.type
_entity.pdbx_description
1 polymer ?
#
loop_
_entity_poly.entity_id
_entity_poly.type
_entity_poly.pdbx_seq_one_letter_code
_entity_poly.pdbx_strand_id
1 'polypeptide(L)'
;MKDLVSIEKSLAVEALREDIALAEEQAIRLEDKHRANEDVKKQLQKTEEKDTWLCIGSESFLKLSKEKAIEELGKQSLELWAEIEQTQAVVTNKKDRLDDLVAVEE
;
A
#
# COMPACT_ATOMS: atom_id res chain seq x y z
N MET A 1 38.12 -16.87 -7.20
CA MET A 1 36.99 -16.81 -8.16
C MET A 1 35.69 -17.35 -7.55
N LYS A 2 35.73 -18.46 -6.78
CA LYS A 2 34.56 -18.94 -6.00
C LYS A 2 34.10 -17.96 -4.91
N ASP A 3 35.02 -17.23 -4.27
CA ASP A 3 34.67 -16.29 -3.19
C ASP A 3 33.95 -15.03 -3.68
N LEU A 4 34.24 -14.58 -4.90
CA LEU A 4 33.55 -13.42 -5.51
C LEU A 4 32.08 -13.75 -5.80
N VAL A 5 31.82 -14.94 -6.35
CA VAL A 5 30.45 -15.42 -6.65
C VAL A 5 29.63 -15.59 -5.38
N SER A 6 30.27 -15.94 -4.26
CA SER A 6 29.62 -16.03 -2.95
C SER A 6 29.20 -14.66 -2.41
N ILE A 7 30.09 -13.66 -2.51
CA ILE A 7 29.81 -12.28 -2.08
C ILE A 7 28.70 -11.64 -2.91
N GLU A 8 28.75 -11.78 -4.24
CA GLU A 8 27.73 -11.23 -5.15
C GLU A 8 26.33 -11.81 -4.87
N LYS A 9 26.25 -13.09 -4.53
CA LYS A 9 24.98 -13.73 -4.14
C LYS A 9 24.49 -13.26 -2.78
N SER A 10 25.37 -13.13 -1.79
CA SER A 10 25.02 -12.60 -0.47
C SER A 10 24.47 -11.18 -0.54
N LEU A 11 25.07 -10.31 -1.36
CA LEU A 11 24.55 -8.97 -1.63
C LEU A 11 23.17 -8.98 -2.31
N ALA A 12 22.94 -9.93 -3.23
CA ALA A 12 21.64 -10.07 -3.90
C ALA A 12 20.54 -10.52 -2.93
N VAL A 13 20.86 -11.38 -1.96
CA VAL A 13 19.94 -11.81 -0.90
C VAL A 13 19.61 -10.64 0.03
N GLU A 14 20.61 -9.86 0.45
CA GLU A 14 20.39 -8.68 1.29
C GLU A 14 19.55 -7.61 0.60
N ALA A 15 19.87 -7.30 -0.67
CA ALA A 15 19.09 -6.35 -1.46
C ALA A 15 17.62 -6.81 -1.64
N LEU A 16 17.40 -8.11 -1.86
CA LEU A 16 16.04 -8.65 -1.98
C LEU A 16 15.26 -8.58 -0.66
N ARG A 17 15.93 -8.79 0.48
CA ARG A 17 15.32 -8.62 1.81
C ARG A 17 14.92 -7.17 2.09
N GLU A 18 15.77 -6.22 1.73
CA GLU A 18 15.48 -4.79 1.85
C GLU A 18 14.27 -4.41 0.97
N ASP A 19 14.26 -4.86 -0.28
CA ASP A 19 13.14 -4.68 -1.20
C ASP A 19 11.80 -5.23 -0.66
N ILE A 20 11.83 -6.40 -0.02
CA ILE A 20 10.65 -7.00 0.63
C ILE A 20 10.18 -6.11 1.77
N ALA A 21 11.09 -5.68 2.65
CA ALA A 21 10.76 -4.84 3.80
C ALA A 21 10.12 -3.51 3.37
N LEU A 22 10.65 -2.87 2.32
CA LEU A 22 10.09 -1.65 1.76
C LEU A 22 8.69 -1.87 1.15
N ALA A 23 8.48 -2.98 0.45
CA ALA A 23 7.19 -3.31 -0.12
C ALA A 23 6.13 -3.65 0.96
N GLU A 24 6.55 -4.32 2.05
CA GLU A 24 5.68 -4.57 3.21
C GLU A 24 5.31 -3.26 3.92
N GLU A 25 6.27 -2.35 4.12
CA GLU A 25 5.98 -1.04 4.70
C GLU A 25 4.99 -0.25 3.83
N GLN A 26 5.15 -0.31 2.51
CA GLN A 26 4.21 0.33 1.57
C GLN A 26 2.80 -0.29 1.68
N ALA A 27 2.68 -1.61 1.76
CA ALA A 27 1.40 -2.28 1.92
C ALA A 27 0.68 -1.83 3.20
N ILE A 28 1.39 -1.77 4.33
CA ILE A 28 0.85 -1.30 5.62
C ILE A 28 0.37 0.15 5.49
N ARG A 29 1.15 1.05 4.87
CA ARG A 29 0.75 2.44 4.66
C ARG A 29 -0.51 2.58 3.80
N LEU A 30 -0.67 1.73 2.78
CA LEU A 30 -1.87 1.71 1.96
C LEU A 30 -3.08 1.19 2.73
N GLU A 31 -2.92 0.14 3.54
CA GLU A 31 -3.95 -0.41 4.41
C GLU A 31 -4.44 0.63 5.44
N ASP A 32 -3.53 1.40 6.04
CA ASP A 32 -3.87 2.47 6.97
C ASP A 32 -4.68 3.58 6.29
N LYS A 33 -4.30 3.98 5.06
CA LYS A 33 -5.06 4.94 4.25
C LYS A 33 -6.45 4.42 3.90
N HIS A 34 -6.55 3.16 3.48
CA HIS A 34 -7.82 2.52 3.15
C HIS A 34 -8.76 2.51 4.37
N ARG A 35 -8.22 2.13 5.54
CA ARG A 35 -8.97 2.12 6.80
C ARG A 35 -9.45 3.52 7.18
N ALA A 36 -8.58 4.52 7.09
CA ALA A 36 -8.94 5.91 7.34
C ALA A 36 -10.07 6.39 6.41
N ASN A 37 -10.01 6.07 5.11
CA ASN A 37 -11.07 6.41 4.16
C ASN A 37 -12.40 5.76 4.52
N GLU A 38 -12.41 4.46 4.86
CA GLU A 38 -13.63 3.77 5.27
C GLU A 38 -14.21 4.31 6.58
N ASP A 39 -13.36 4.70 7.53
CA ASP A 39 -13.80 5.31 8.77
C ASP A 39 -14.40 6.71 8.55
N VAL A 40 -13.75 7.56 7.73
CA VAL A 40 -14.30 8.87 7.34
C VAL A 40 -15.63 8.71 6.60
N LYS A 41 -15.73 7.75 5.69
CA LYS A 41 -16.96 7.45 4.95
C LYS A 41 -18.09 7.04 5.90
N LYS A 42 -17.83 6.16 6.88
CA LYS A 42 -18.82 5.76 7.90
C LYS A 42 -19.26 6.94 8.77
N GLN A 43 -18.34 7.84 9.14
CA GLN A 43 -18.66 9.04 9.90
C GLN A 43 -19.52 10.00 9.07
N LEU A 44 -19.16 10.21 7.81
CA LEU A 44 -19.87 11.08 6.88
C LEU A 44 -21.28 10.55 6.57
N GLN A 45 -21.48 9.24 6.54
CA GLN A 45 -22.82 8.65 6.39
C GLN A 45 -23.74 8.98 7.58
N LYS A 46 -23.18 9.09 8.79
CA LYS A 46 -23.92 9.34 10.04
C LYS A 46 -24.27 10.81 10.27
N THR A 47 -23.61 11.75 9.60
CA THR A 47 -23.93 13.18 9.77
C THR A 47 -25.25 13.54 9.08
N GLU A 48 -25.99 14.47 9.68
CA GLU A 48 -27.21 15.08 9.13
C GLU A 48 -26.89 16.23 8.14
N GLU A 49 -25.63 16.66 8.07
CA GLU A 49 -25.16 17.69 7.16
C GLU A 49 -25.34 17.26 5.69
N LYS A 50 -25.85 18.19 4.87
CA LYS A 50 -26.03 17.96 3.42
C LYS A 50 -24.76 18.17 2.62
N ASP A 51 -23.89 19.04 3.09
CA ASP A 51 -22.66 19.42 2.42
C ASP A 51 -21.45 19.10 3.32
N THR A 52 -20.32 18.83 2.69
CA THR A 52 -19.02 18.65 3.36
C THR A 52 -17.91 19.32 2.57
N TRP A 53 -16.73 19.36 3.16
CA TRP A 53 -15.52 19.92 2.55
C TRP A 53 -14.51 18.80 2.33
N LEU A 54 -14.08 18.64 1.08
CA LEU A 54 -12.98 17.76 0.72
C LEU A 54 -11.69 18.59 0.63
N CYS A 55 -10.67 18.19 1.37
CA CYS A 55 -9.34 18.77 1.24
C CYS A 55 -8.67 18.24 -0.04
N ILE A 56 -8.15 19.13 -0.87
CA ILE A 56 -7.39 18.83 -2.09
C ILE A 56 -5.99 19.43 -1.92
N GLY A 57 -4.97 18.59 -1.78
CA GLY A 57 -3.62 19.04 -1.50
C GLY A 57 -3.48 19.64 -0.10
N SER A 58 -2.60 20.64 0.06
CA SER A 58 -2.27 21.23 1.37
C SER A 58 -3.11 22.46 1.75
N GLU A 59 -3.72 23.15 0.78
CA GLU A 59 -4.29 24.49 1.03
C GLU A 59 -5.67 24.72 0.38
N SER A 60 -6.23 23.75 -0.33
CA SER A 60 -7.50 23.92 -1.05
C SER A 60 -8.60 23.04 -0.47
N PHE A 61 -9.79 23.60 -0.32
CA PHE A 61 -10.99 22.89 0.11
C PHE A 61 -12.08 23.04 -0.94
N LEU A 62 -12.63 21.91 -1.38
CA LEU A 62 -13.75 21.87 -2.30
C LEU A 62 -15.02 21.52 -1.54
N LYS A 63 -16.02 22.39 -1.62
CA LYS A 63 -17.35 22.09 -1.10
C LYS A 63 -18.03 21.07 -2.00
N LEU A 64 -18.53 19.98 -1.41
CA LEU A 64 -19.24 18.90 -2.11
C LEU A 64 -20.51 18.54 -1.35
N SER A 65 -21.48 17.95 -2.04
CA SER A 65 -22.56 17.28 -1.33
C SER A 65 -22.01 16.06 -0.59
N LYS A 66 -22.66 15.69 0.50
CA LYS A 66 -22.37 14.49 1.29
C LYS A 66 -22.32 13.25 0.41
N GLU A 67 -23.28 13.07 -0.49
CA GLU A 67 -23.37 11.90 -1.37
C GLU A 67 -22.15 11.80 -2.29
N LYS A 68 -21.74 12.93 -2.89
CA LYS A 68 -20.59 12.98 -3.80
C LYS A 68 -19.27 12.73 -3.06
N ALA A 69 -19.14 13.22 -1.83
CA ALA A 69 -17.97 12.92 -1.01
C ALA A 69 -17.91 11.44 -0.59
N ILE A 70 -19.05 10.80 -0.28
CA ILE A 70 -19.13 9.36 0.00
C ILE A 70 -18.76 8.53 -1.24
N GLU A 71 -19.25 8.93 -2.42
CA GLU A 71 -18.93 8.29 -3.70
C GLU A 71 -17.43 8.37 -3.99
N GLU A 72 -16.84 9.56 -3.84
CA GLU A 72 -15.41 9.78 -4.06
C GLU A 72 -14.55 8.97 -3.08
N LEU A 73 -14.90 8.96 -1.78
CA LEU A 73 -14.23 8.10 -0.79
C LEU A 73 -14.36 6.62 -1.15
N GLY A 74 -15.53 6.19 -1.64
CA GLY A 74 -15.74 4.82 -2.09
C GLY A 74 -14.86 4.43 -3.28
N LYS A 75 -14.71 5.33 -4.25
CA LYS A 75 -13.81 5.15 -5.39
C LYS A 75 -12.35 5.04 -4.93
N GLN A 76 -11.91 5.96 -4.06
CA GLN A 76 -10.56 5.94 -3.51
C GLN A 76 -10.29 4.67 -2.69
N SER A 77 -11.26 4.17 -1.91
CA SER A 77 -11.12 2.90 -1.20
C SER A 77 -10.92 1.73 -2.17
N LEU A 78 -11.65 1.68 -3.30
CA LEU A 78 -11.48 0.62 -4.30
C LEU A 78 -10.10 0.69 -4.98
N GLU A 79 -9.63 1.90 -5.29
CA GLU A 79 -8.30 2.11 -5.88
C GLU A 79 -7.19 1.70 -4.91
N LEU A 80 -7.29 2.10 -3.63
CA LEU A 80 -6.35 1.68 -2.59
C LEU A 80 -6.36 0.17 -2.39
N TRP A 81 -7.53 -0.47 -2.42
CA TRP A 81 -7.63 -1.92 -2.29
C TRP A 81 -6.90 -2.65 -3.43
N ALA A 82 -7.09 -2.21 -4.67
CA ALA A 82 -6.37 -2.76 -5.82
C ALA A 82 -4.84 -2.56 -5.71
N GLU A 83 -4.39 -1.40 -5.20
CA GLU A 83 -2.97 -1.12 -4.97
C GLU A 83 -2.38 -2.00 -3.86
N ILE A 84 -3.14 -2.26 -2.79
CA ILE A 84 -2.77 -3.19 -1.71
C ILE A 84 -2.60 -4.61 -2.29
N GLU A 85 -3.57 -5.11 -3.04
CA GLU A 85 -3.51 -6.45 -3.65
C GLU A 85 -2.29 -6.60 -4.57
N GLN A 86 -2.03 -5.58 -5.39
CA GLN A 86 -0.85 -5.56 -6.26
C GLN A 86 0.45 -5.57 -5.46
N THR A 87 0.54 -4.76 -4.40
CA THR A 87 1.73 -4.66 -3.55
C THR A 87 1.98 -5.98 -2.81
N GLN A 88 0.93 -6.59 -2.27
CA GLN A 88 1.01 -7.90 -1.60
C GLN A 88 1.46 -8.99 -2.58
N ALA A 89 0.96 -9.00 -3.82
CA ALA A 89 1.41 -9.94 -4.84
C ALA A 89 2.91 -9.79 -5.16
N VAL A 90 3.41 -8.54 -5.21
CA VAL A 90 4.84 -8.26 -5.39
C VAL A 90 5.67 -8.77 -4.20
N VAL A 91 5.19 -8.56 -2.96
CA VAL A 91 5.83 -9.10 -1.75
C VAL A 91 5.92 -10.61 -1.81
N THR A 92 4.81 -11.30 -2.14
CA THR A 92 4.79 -12.77 -2.27
C THR A 92 5.80 -13.24 -3.30
N ASN A 93 5.81 -12.66 -4.51
CA ASN A 93 6.75 -13.04 -5.55
C ASN A 93 8.23 -12.84 -5.13
N LYS A 94 8.54 -11.74 -4.44
CA LYS A 94 9.89 -11.48 -3.93
C LYS A 94 10.28 -12.47 -2.84
N LYS A 95 9.35 -12.88 -1.97
CA LYS A 95 9.58 -13.91 -0.95
C LYS A 95 9.85 -15.27 -1.58
N ASP A 96 9.04 -15.69 -2.55
CA ASP A 96 9.25 -16.94 -3.28
C ASP A 96 10.64 -16.97 -3.93
N ARG A 97 11.06 -15.85 -4.55
CA ARG A 97 12.39 -15.71 -5.13
C ARG A 97 13.52 -15.71 -4.09
N LEU A 98 13.26 -15.18 -2.89
CA LEU A 98 14.23 -15.22 -1.79
C LEU A 98 14.41 -16.65 -1.30
N ASP A 99 13.32 -17.40 -1.15
CA ASP A 99 13.35 -18.80 -0.75
C ASP A 99 14.09 -19.66 -1.78
N ASP A 100 13.86 -19.44 -3.08
CA ASP A 100 14.62 -20.10 -4.16
C ASP A 100 16.12 -19.82 -4.09
N LEU A 101 16.53 -18.59 -3.73
CA LEU A 101 17.95 -18.22 -3.62
C LEU A 101 18.62 -18.85 -2.41
N VAL A 102 17.91 -18.96 -1.29
CA VAL A 102 18.41 -19.55 -0.04
C VAL A 102 18.42 -21.08 -0.12
N ALA A 103 17.44 -21.71 -0.76
CA ALA A 103 17.36 -23.16 -0.92
C ALA A 103 18.50 -23.75 -1.78
N VAL A 104 19.19 -22.92 -2.57
CA VAL A 104 20.39 -23.32 -3.32
C VAL A 104 21.64 -23.38 -2.42
N GLU A 105 21.55 -22.95 -1.15
CA GLU A 105 22.65 -22.95 -0.17
C GLU A 105 22.72 -24.22 0.71
N GLU A 106 21.67 -25.04 0.78
CA GLU A 106 21.65 -26.34 1.47
C GLU A 106 22.01 -27.52 0.56
#